data_AF-A0A3M7MB79-F1
#
_entry.id   AF-A0A3M7MB79-F1
#
_cell.length_a   1.000
_cell.length_b   1.000
_cell.length_c   1.000
_cell.angle_alpha   90.00
_cell.angle_beta   90.00
_cell.angle_gamma   90.00
#
_symmetry.space_group_name_H-M   'P 1'
#
loop_
_entity.id
_entity.type
_entity.pdbx_description
1 polymer ?
#
loop_
_entity_poly.entity_id
_entity_poly.type
_entity_poly.pdbx_seq_one_letter_code
_entity_poly.pdbx_strand_id
1 'polypeptide(L)'
;MAIIRFPTGFNIDDYLSSGLTSMVYLDSSSNIVVKYPHQVDEEPAIKVERQIYERFQQHGEHKGLLKFYGTVDSGIWLEYASKNGLREYIQTHEINTGQRSDWAQQITSALAFVHSVNVIHADLTCGNIYLDSNLQAKLLDFSGSSLGGSEPFVVVTASHKHSERDLKSVQADLFALGSTLYGIWTGKPPYFVLGLKDIEISKLFKQSRYLENKDSRADR
;
A
#
# COMPACT_ATOMS: atom_id res chain seq x y z
N MET A 1 -29.45 -10.30 12.80
CA MET A 1 -29.12 -9.02 12.14
C MET A 1 -27.80 -8.54 12.72
N ALA A 2 -26.76 -8.40 11.90
CA ALA A 2 -25.52 -7.76 12.36
C ALA A 2 -25.78 -6.25 12.46
N ILE A 3 -25.50 -5.66 13.62
CA ILE A 3 -25.59 -4.21 13.83
C ILE A 3 -24.32 -3.61 13.25
N ILE A 4 -24.44 -2.80 12.20
CA ILE A 4 -23.32 -2.01 11.67
C ILE A 4 -22.94 -0.99 12.74
N ARG A 5 -21.67 -1.01 13.17
CA ARG A 5 -21.12 -0.05 14.12
C ARG A 5 -20.36 1.02 13.35
N PHE A 6 -20.66 2.27 13.64
CA PHE A 6 -19.95 3.42 13.10
C PHE A 6 -18.98 3.97 14.15
N PRO A 7 -17.85 4.56 13.74
CA PRO A 7 -17.04 5.39 14.63
C PRO A 7 -17.88 6.53 15.20
N THR A 8 -17.54 7.00 16.41
CA THR A 8 -18.22 8.13 17.03
C THR A 8 -18.24 9.36 16.11
N GLY A 9 -19.43 9.86 15.78
CA GLY A 9 -19.62 11.03 14.92
C GLY A 9 -19.79 10.74 13.43
N PHE A 10 -19.74 9.47 13.02
CA PHE A 10 -19.89 9.05 11.62
C PHE A 10 -21.18 8.32 11.36
N ASN A 11 -21.62 8.36 10.10
CA ASN A 11 -22.76 7.62 9.60
C ASN A 11 -22.49 7.05 8.20
N ILE A 12 -23.52 6.53 7.53
CA ILE A 12 -23.38 5.88 6.22
C ILE A 12 -23.02 6.86 5.10
N ASP A 13 -23.42 8.13 5.20
CA ASP A 13 -23.13 9.15 4.18
C ASP A 13 -21.64 9.50 4.14
N ASP A 14 -20.91 9.22 5.23
CA ASP A 14 -19.47 9.43 5.34
C ASP A 14 -18.65 8.24 4.84
N TYR A 15 -19.29 7.13 4.48
CA TYR A 15 -18.59 5.92 4.01
C TYR A 15 -17.87 6.19 2.69
N LEU A 16 -16.57 5.88 2.68
CA LEU A 16 -15.72 6.04 1.50
C LEU A 16 -15.43 4.70 0.82
N SER A 17 -14.99 3.71 1.60
CA SER A 17 -14.58 2.40 1.05
C SER A 17 -14.49 1.34 2.14
N SER A 18 -14.50 0.07 1.73
CA SER A 18 -14.19 -1.07 2.58
C SER A 18 -12.92 -1.77 2.10
N GLY A 19 -12.08 -2.16 3.05
CA GLY A 19 -10.91 -3.02 2.85
C GLY A 19 -11.12 -4.38 3.50
N LEU A 20 -10.08 -5.22 3.46
CA LEU A 20 -10.12 -6.56 4.08
C LEU A 20 -10.18 -6.51 5.61
N THR A 21 -9.62 -5.46 6.22
CA THR A 21 -9.41 -5.37 7.67
C THR A 21 -10.10 -4.16 8.31
N SER A 22 -10.91 -3.42 7.55
CA SER A 22 -11.53 -2.17 8.03
C SER A 22 -12.49 -1.54 7.03
N MET A 23 -13.35 -0.67 7.53
CA MET A 23 -14.04 0.35 6.74
C MET A 23 -13.34 1.71 6.85
N VAL A 24 -13.46 2.52 5.81
CA VAL A 24 -12.89 3.87 5.72
C VAL A 24 -14.04 4.87 5.58
N TYR A 25 -14.04 5.89 6.43
CA TYR A 25 -15.00 6.98 6.43
C TYR A 25 -14.27 8.32 6.22
N LEU A 26 -14.86 9.24 5.47
CA LEU A 26 -14.28 10.55 5.17
C LEU A 26 -14.99 11.64 5.97
N ASP A 27 -14.25 12.35 6.82
CA ASP A 27 -14.68 13.66 7.30
C ASP A 27 -14.36 14.71 6.22
N SER A 28 -15.38 15.02 5.43
CA SER A 28 -15.27 15.99 4.33
C SER A 28 -14.97 17.42 4.80
N SER A 29 -15.28 17.76 6.06
CA SER A 29 -15.03 19.10 6.59
C SER A 29 -13.54 19.36 6.87
N SER A 30 -12.80 18.31 7.22
CA SER A 30 -11.39 18.37 7.58
C SER A 30 -10.46 17.70 6.55
N ASN A 31 -11.00 16.98 5.56
CA ASN A 31 -10.24 16.12 4.64
C ASN A 31 -9.38 15.09 5.37
N ILE A 32 -9.96 14.44 6.38
CA ILE A 32 -9.34 13.38 7.17
C ILE A 32 -10.19 12.11 7.02
N VAL A 33 -9.55 10.95 6.93
CA VAL A 33 -10.24 9.66 6.94
C VAL A 33 -10.12 8.97 8.30
N VAL A 34 -11.19 8.27 8.70
CA VAL A 34 -11.16 7.27 9.78
C VAL A 34 -11.05 5.90 9.15
N LYS A 35 -10.05 5.13 9.56
CA LYS A 35 -10.01 3.68 9.32
C LYS A 35 -10.48 2.97 10.57
N TYR A 36 -11.54 2.16 10.46
CA TYR A 36 -12.28 1.61 11.58
C TYR A 36 -12.55 0.11 11.41
N PRO A 37 -12.34 -0.72 12.45
CA PRO A 37 -12.67 -2.14 12.39
C PRO A 37 -14.18 -2.33 12.42
N HIS A 38 -14.73 -3.02 11.43
CA HIS A 38 -16.16 -3.33 11.37
C HIS A 38 -16.49 -4.58 12.21
N GLN A 39 -15.54 -5.50 12.34
CA GLN A 39 -15.64 -6.69 13.19
C GLN A 39 -14.54 -6.73 14.26
N VAL A 40 -14.81 -7.41 15.38
CA VAL A 40 -13.89 -7.46 16.52
C VAL A 40 -12.57 -8.15 16.18
N ASP A 41 -12.60 -9.12 15.27
CA ASP A 41 -11.42 -9.83 14.76
C ASP A 41 -10.54 -8.99 13.83
N GLU A 42 -11.02 -7.81 13.39
CA GLU A 42 -10.25 -6.84 12.60
C GLU A 42 -9.44 -5.86 13.48
N GLU A 43 -9.81 -5.70 14.76
CA GLU A 43 -9.12 -4.80 15.70
C GLU A 43 -7.60 -5.04 15.82
N PRO A 44 -7.09 -6.30 15.81
CA PRO A 44 -5.64 -6.54 15.86
C PRO A 44 -4.88 -5.90 14.70
N ALA A 45 -5.43 -5.91 13.49
CA ALA A 45 -4.78 -5.34 12.31
C ALA A 45 -4.73 -3.80 12.38
N ILE A 46 -5.83 -3.17 12.83
CA ILE A 46 -5.86 -1.72 13.10
C ILE A 46 -4.88 -1.34 14.21
N LYS A 47 -4.75 -2.18 15.25
CA LYS A 47 -3.79 -1.96 16.34
C LYS A 47 -2.34 -2.01 15.87
N VAL A 48 -1.98 -2.93 14.97
CA VAL A 48 -0.65 -2.98 14.36
C VAL A 48 -0.37 -1.70 13.58
N GLU A 49 -1.30 -1.30 12.70
CA GLU A 49 -1.17 -0.09 11.90
C GLU A 49 -1.03 1.16 12.77
N ARG A 50 -1.85 1.28 13.83
CA ARG A 50 -1.74 2.34 14.84
C ARG A 50 -0.32 2.40 15.42
N GLN A 51 0.21 1.27 15.90
CA GLN A 51 1.55 1.21 16.51
C GLN A 51 2.66 1.60 15.53
N ILE A 52 2.48 1.30 14.26
CA ILE A 52 3.41 1.68 13.18
C ILE A 52 3.37 3.21 12.97
N TYR A 53 2.19 3.82 12.89
CA TYR A 53 2.08 5.28 12.76
C TYR A 53 2.60 6.03 14.00
N GLU A 54 2.31 5.53 15.21
CA GLU A 54 2.89 6.06 16.45
C GLU A 54 4.43 5.99 16.42
N ARG A 55 5.00 4.91 15.87
CA ARG A 55 6.45 4.78 15.68
C ARG A 55 6.98 5.78 14.66
N PHE A 56 6.28 6.04 13.56
CA PHE A 56 6.68 7.06 12.58
C PHE A 56 6.76 8.45 13.23
N GLN A 57 5.76 8.85 14.02
CA GLN A 57 5.78 10.13 14.73
C GLN A 57 6.99 10.28 15.67
N GLN A 58 7.44 9.19 16.29
CA GLN A 58 8.62 9.19 17.17
C GLN A 58 9.95 9.34 16.43
N HIS A 59 10.02 8.98 15.15
CA HIS A 59 11.27 8.93 14.37
C HIS A 59 11.31 9.96 13.23
N GLY A 60 10.28 10.79 13.11
CA GLY A 60 10.13 11.82 12.09
C GLY A 60 9.12 11.42 11.01
N GLU A 61 8.22 12.34 10.66
CA GLU A 61 7.27 12.09 9.57
C GLU A 61 7.98 12.05 8.21
N HIS A 62 7.43 11.26 7.27
CA HIS A 62 7.93 11.20 5.90
C HIS A 62 6.84 11.62 4.90
N LYS A 63 7.17 12.52 3.96
CA LYS A 63 6.20 13.11 3.00
C LYS A 63 5.43 12.08 2.17
N GLY A 64 6.06 10.94 1.89
CA GLY A 64 5.48 9.83 1.14
C GLY A 64 4.63 8.87 1.99
N LEU A 65 4.34 9.20 3.24
CA LEU A 65 3.40 8.48 4.11
C LEU A 65 2.22 9.39 4.43
N LEU A 66 1.09 8.80 4.83
CA LEU A 66 -0.03 9.56 5.36
C LEU A 66 0.32 10.16 6.72
N LYS A 67 -0.14 11.38 6.99
CA LYS A 67 -0.13 11.92 8.36
C LYS A 67 -1.09 11.15 9.25
N PHE A 68 -0.68 10.93 10.48
CA PHE A 68 -1.48 10.30 11.53
C PHE A 68 -1.93 11.37 12.53
N TYR A 69 -3.24 11.44 12.79
CA TYR A 69 -3.84 12.45 13.67
C TYR A 69 -4.29 11.88 15.03
N GLY A 70 -4.09 10.58 15.26
CA GLY A 70 -4.46 9.91 16.51
C GLY A 70 -5.54 8.85 16.31
N THR A 71 -6.25 8.53 17.40
CA THR A 71 -7.20 7.41 17.46
C THR A 71 -8.60 7.88 17.80
N VAL A 72 -9.61 7.14 17.34
CA VAL A 72 -11.01 7.29 17.74
C VAL A 72 -11.59 5.92 17.99
N ASP A 73 -12.11 5.67 19.19
CA ASP A 73 -12.62 4.36 19.58
C ASP A 73 -11.58 3.24 19.27
N SER A 74 -11.94 2.23 18.48
CA SER A 74 -11.04 1.18 17.98
C SER A 74 -10.33 1.53 16.65
N GLY A 75 -10.54 2.72 16.09
CA GLY A 75 -10.02 3.19 14.80
C GLY A 75 -8.91 4.24 14.88
N ILE A 76 -8.44 4.67 13.70
CA ILE A 76 -7.36 5.65 13.53
C ILE A 76 -7.74 6.75 12.54
N TRP A 77 -7.23 7.96 12.79
CA TRP A 77 -7.37 9.13 11.93
C TRP A 77 -6.14 9.32 11.04
N LEU A 78 -6.34 9.40 9.73
CA LEU A 78 -5.27 9.52 8.74
C LEU A 78 -5.55 10.63 7.71
N GLU A 79 -4.48 11.18 7.12
CA GLU A 79 -4.54 12.07 5.96
C GLU A 79 -5.34 11.45 4.82
N TYR A 80 -6.23 12.23 4.20
CA TYR A 80 -6.95 11.80 3.01
C TYR A 80 -6.12 12.02 1.73
N ALA A 81 -5.75 10.95 1.04
CA ALA A 81 -5.12 11.00 -0.28
C ALA A 81 -6.20 11.08 -1.38
N SER A 82 -6.53 12.32 -1.79
CA SER A 82 -7.74 12.65 -2.56
C SER A 82 -7.85 12.15 -4.01
N LYS A 83 -6.77 11.63 -4.62
CA LYS A 83 -6.74 11.30 -6.06
C LYS A 83 -6.79 9.79 -6.35
N ASN A 84 -7.47 9.04 -5.47
CA ASN A 84 -7.61 7.58 -5.54
C ASN A 84 -6.25 6.84 -5.62
N GLY A 85 -6.30 5.54 -5.86
CA GLY A 85 -5.12 4.68 -5.98
C GLY A 85 -4.34 4.92 -7.27
N LEU A 86 -3.02 4.91 -7.17
CA LEU A 86 -2.08 5.05 -8.27
C LEU A 86 -2.34 4.06 -9.40
N ARG A 87 -2.74 2.82 -9.07
CA ARG A 87 -3.12 1.80 -10.05
C ARG A 87 -4.24 2.29 -10.99
N GLU A 88 -5.31 2.83 -10.43
CA GLU A 88 -6.45 3.35 -11.20
C GLU A 88 -6.03 4.59 -12.00
N TYR A 89 -5.25 5.46 -11.39
CA TYR A 89 -4.77 6.69 -12.03
C TYR A 89 -3.96 6.40 -13.29
N ILE A 90 -3.00 5.47 -13.24
CA ILE A 90 -2.18 5.08 -14.41
C ILE A 90 -3.04 4.43 -15.51
N GLN A 91 -4.13 3.75 -15.16
CA GLN A 91 -5.01 3.09 -16.14
C GLN A 91 -5.92 4.07 -16.88
N THR A 92 -6.20 5.22 -16.28
CA THR A 92 -7.19 6.19 -16.77
C THR A 92 -6.57 7.45 -17.35
N HIS A 93 -5.27 7.65 -17.17
CA HIS A 93 -4.56 8.86 -17.59
C HIS A 93 -3.26 8.53 -18.34
N GLU A 94 -2.91 9.38 -19.30
CA GLU A 94 -1.58 9.36 -19.91
C GLU A 94 -0.57 10.02 -18.98
N ILE A 95 0.41 9.24 -18.52
CA ILE A 95 1.44 9.70 -17.57
C ILE A 95 2.80 9.76 -18.26
N ASN A 96 3.41 10.94 -18.25
CA ASN A 96 4.76 11.14 -18.75
C ASN A 96 5.82 10.42 -17.88
N THR A 97 7.01 10.21 -18.45
CA THR A 97 8.10 9.49 -17.79
C THR A 97 8.66 10.20 -16.56
N GLY A 98 8.63 11.53 -16.53
CA GLY A 98 9.05 12.34 -15.38
C GLY A 98 8.20 12.04 -14.15
N GLN A 99 6.87 12.12 -14.29
CA GLN A 99 5.94 11.85 -13.21
C GLN A 99 6.03 10.41 -12.69
N ARG A 100 6.22 9.43 -13.58
CA ARG A 100 6.47 8.02 -13.18
C ARG A 100 7.76 7.88 -12.37
N SER A 101 8.81 8.60 -12.77
CA SER A 101 10.09 8.63 -12.05
C SER A 101 9.95 9.27 -10.67
N ASP A 102 9.18 10.35 -10.57
CA ASP A 102 8.90 11.01 -9.28
C ASP A 102 8.17 10.07 -8.32
N TRP A 103 7.13 9.37 -8.77
CA TRP A 103 6.43 8.37 -7.96
C TRP A 103 7.36 7.23 -7.52
N ALA A 104 8.17 6.70 -8.44
CA ALA A 104 9.15 5.68 -8.12
C ALA A 104 10.14 6.13 -7.03
N GLN A 105 10.66 7.35 -7.13
CA GLN A 105 11.57 7.93 -6.14
C GLN A 105 10.87 8.13 -4.78
N GLN A 106 9.66 8.67 -4.78
CA GLN A 106 8.90 8.94 -3.56
C GLN A 106 8.59 7.67 -2.78
N ILE A 107 8.17 6.61 -3.47
CA ILE A 107 7.83 5.32 -2.85
C ILE A 107 9.08 4.58 -2.39
N THR A 108 10.17 4.65 -3.16
CA THR A 108 11.46 4.10 -2.71
C THR A 108 11.95 4.82 -1.45
N SER A 109 11.84 6.14 -1.39
CA SER A 109 12.19 6.95 -0.22
C SER A 109 11.32 6.62 0.99
N ALA A 110 10.00 6.49 0.79
CA ALA A 110 9.07 6.14 1.86
C ALA A 110 9.36 4.75 2.42
N LEU A 111 9.60 3.76 1.56
CA LEU A 111 9.94 2.40 1.98
C LEU A 111 11.26 2.35 2.75
N ALA A 112 12.28 3.11 2.30
CA ALA A 112 13.55 3.21 3.01
C ALA A 112 13.36 3.77 4.44
N PHE A 113 12.50 4.78 4.60
CA PHE A 113 12.15 5.30 5.92
C PHE A 113 11.42 4.24 6.77
N VAL A 114 10.43 3.54 6.21
CA VAL A 114 9.70 2.45 6.88
C VAL A 114 10.68 1.37 7.40
N HIS A 115 11.65 0.96 6.59
CA HIS A 115 12.68 0.00 7.00
C HIS A 115 13.61 0.55 8.08
N SER A 116 13.96 1.84 8.02
CA SER A 116 14.85 2.49 8.99
C SER A 116 14.31 2.48 10.42
N VAL A 117 12.99 2.37 10.58
CA VAL A 117 12.31 2.28 11.88
C VAL A 117 11.88 0.85 12.24
N ASN A 118 12.44 -0.15 11.56
CA ASN A 118 12.21 -1.58 11.80
C ASN A 118 10.76 -2.04 11.57
N VAL A 119 10.15 -1.52 10.51
CA VAL A 119 8.86 -1.95 9.98
C VAL A 119 9.09 -2.59 8.61
N ILE A 120 8.41 -3.70 8.32
CA ILE A 120 8.36 -4.32 6.99
C ILE A 120 6.92 -4.17 6.49
N HIS A 121 6.76 -3.57 5.31
CA HIS A 121 5.44 -3.29 4.76
C HIS A 121 4.67 -4.58 4.43
N ALA A 122 5.36 -5.57 3.86
CA ALA A 122 4.87 -6.89 3.48
C ALA A 122 3.82 -6.95 2.36
N ASP A 123 3.07 -5.87 2.09
CA ASP A 123 2.08 -5.81 0.99
C ASP A 123 2.28 -4.62 0.03
N LEU A 124 3.52 -4.36 -0.39
CA LEU A 124 3.81 -3.23 -1.28
C LEU A 124 3.31 -3.52 -2.71
N THR A 125 2.33 -2.74 -3.18
CA THR A 125 1.79 -2.79 -4.54
C THR A 125 1.32 -1.41 -5.00
N CYS A 126 1.08 -1.21 -6.30
CA CYS A 126 0.42 0.03 -6.79
C CYS A 126 -1.01 0.22 -6.26
N GLY A 127 -1.63 -0.81 -5.67
CA GLY A 127 -2.95 -0.70 -5.04
C GLY A 127 -2.90 -0.01 -3.67
N ASN A 128 -1.75 -0.10 -2.99
CA ASN A 128 -1.52 0.50 -1.67
C ASN A 128 -0.76 1.83 -1.77
N ILE A 129 -0.72 2.41 -2.97
CA ILE A 129 -0.13 3.72 -3.23
C ILE A 129 -1.24 4.64 -3.73
N TYR A 130 -1.47 5.75 -3.04
CA TYR A 130 -2.46 6.75 -3.44
C TYR A 130 -1.76 8.05 -3.81
N LEU A 131 -2.49 8.90 -4.52
CA LEU A 131 -2.03 10.23 -4.91
C LEU A 131 -2.74 11.30 -4.08
N ASP A 132 -1.97 12.29 -3.63
CA ASP A 132 -2.54 13.51 -3.05
C ASP A 132 -3.03 14.48 -4.15
N SER A 133 -3.56 15.63 -3.74
CA SER A 133 -4.07 16.66 -4.66
C SER A 133 -3.01 17.23 -5.61
N ASN A 134 -1.71 17.11 -5.27
CA ASN A 134 -0.57 17.55 -6.06
C ASN A 134 0.10 16.38 -6.83
N LEU A 135 -0.59 15.25 -6.97
CA LEU A 135 -0.09 14.02 -7.60
C LEU A 135 1.18 13.49 -6.96
N GLN A 136 1.40 13.74 -5.66
CA GLN A 136 2.49 13.11 -4.92
C GLN A 136 2.05 11.75 -4.39
N ALA A 137 2.93 10.76 -4.49
CA ALA A 137 2.67 9.40 -4.07
C ALA A 137 2.78 9.25 -2.55
N LYS A 138 1.76 8.64 -1.98
CA LYS A 138 1.63 8.26 -0.57
C LYS A 138 1.57 6.74 -0.51
N LEU A 139 2.36 6.12 0.36
CA LEU A 139 2.27 4.71 0.71
C LEU A 139 1.29 4.54 1.89
N LEU A 140 0.40 3.57 1.78
CA LEU A 140 -0.74 3.34 2.67
C LEU A 140 -0.79 1.87 3.09
N ASP A 141 -1.65 1.63 4.07
CA ASP A 141 -2.10 0.31 4.51
C ASP A 141 -1.02 -0.55 5.18
N PHE A 142 -0.81 -0.26 6.47
CA PHE A 142 0.12 -1.01 7.32
C PHE A 142 -0.59 -2.06 8.20
N SER A 143 -1.87 -2.34 7.98
CA SER A 143 -2.65 -3.28 8.80
C SER A 143 -2.09 -4.72 8.71
N GLY A 144 -1.48 -5.02 7.56
CA GLY A 144 -0.81 -6.27 7.24
C GLY A 144 0.67 -6.35 7.58
N SER A 145 1.29 -5.25 8.00
CA SER A 145 2.74 -5.12 8.10
C SER A 145 3.34 -5.89 9.29
N SER A 146 4.65 -6.13 9.23
CA SER A 146 5.42 -6.66 10.35
C SER A 146 6.06 -5.51 11.12
N LEU A 147 5.76 -5.43 12.42
CA LEU A 147 6.41 -4.50 13.34
C LEU A 147 7.32 -5.31 14.28
N GLY A 148 8.63 -5.07 14.22
CA GLY A 148 9.58 -5.77 15.09
C GLY A 148 9.63 -7.29 14.89
N GLY A 149 9.30 -7.78 13.69
CA GLY A 149 9.33 -9.20 13.35
C GLY A 149 8.05 -9.98 13.66
N SER A 150 6.94 -9.29 13.99
CA SER A 150 5.61 -9.90 14.08
C SER A 150 5.21 -10.59 12.76
N GLU A 151 4.38 -11.61 12.83
CA GLU A 151 3.89 -12.25 11.60
C GLU A 151 2.95 -11.28 10.85
N PRO A 152 3.14 -11.10 9.52
CA PRO A 152 2.27 -10.26 8.69
C PRO A 152 0.84 -10.85 8.60
N PHE A 153 -0.17 -9.97 8.60
CA PHE A 153 -1.59 -10.36 8.42
C PHE A 153 -2.04 -10.31 6.95
N VAL A 154 -1.14 -10.65 6.00
CA VAL A 154 -1.39 -10.49 4.55
C VAL A 154 -1.09 -11.74 3.74
N VAL A 155 -1.89 -11.91 2.68
CA VAL A 155 -1.61 -12.83 1.59
C VAL A 155 -1.06 -12.02 0.42
N VAL A 156 0.26 -12.02 0.26
CA VAL A 156 0.93 -11.27 -0.79
C VAL A 156 0.63 -11.90 -2.16
N THR A 157 0.25 -11.05 -3.12
CA THR A 157 -0.01 -11.45 -4.50
C THR A 157 1.23 -12.08 -5.14
N ALA A 158 1.08 -13.16 -5.92
CA ALA A 158 2.21 -13.90 -6.50
C ALA A 158 3.15 -13.01 -7.36
N SER A 159 2.62 -12.00 -8.04
CA SER A 159 3.39 -11.04 -8.83
C SER A 159 4.32 -10.13 -8.00
N HIS A 160 4.16 -10.09 -6.68
CA HIS A 160 4.95 -9.27 -5.74
C HIS A 160 5.67 -10.12 -4.68
N LYS A 161 5.62 -11.45 -4.80
CA LYS A 161 6.19 -12.37 -3.83
C LYS A 161 7.27 -13.25 -4.45
N HIS A 162 8.44 -13.28 -3.83
CA HIS A 162 9.44 -14.32 -4.07
C HIS A 162 9.36 -15.38 -2.96
N SER A 163 8.98 -16.60 -3.30
CA SER A 163 8.69 -17.67 -2.34
C SER A 163 9.85 -18.11 -1.45
N GLU A 164 11.09 -17.79 -1.83
CA GLU A 164 12.29 -18.09 -1.03
C GLU A 164 12.66 -16.96 -0.05
N ARG A 165 11.92 -15.84 -0.08
CA ARG A 165 12.13 -14.72 0.83
C ARG A 165 11.16 -14.82 1.98
N ASP A 166 11.67 -14.56 3.17
CA ASP A 166 10.84 -14.40 4.35
C ASP A 166 10.00 -13.12 4.20
N LEU A 167 8.68 -13.21 4.39
CA LEU A 167 7.76 -12.09 4.18
C LEU A 167 8.01 -10.92 5.14
N LYS A 168 8.59 -11.19 6.31
CA LYS A 168 9.02 -10.18 7.28
C LYS A 168 10.46 -9.70 7.07
N SER A 169 10.96 -9.74 5.83
CA SER A 169 12.30 -9.29 5.50
C SER A 169 12.30 -8.08 4.58
N VAL A 170 13.31 -7.22 4.75
CA VAL A 170 13.60 -6.11 3.83
C VAL A 170 13.73 -6.63 2.39
N GLN A 171 14.30 -7.82 2.20
CA GLN A 171 14.48 -8.41 0.87
C GLN A 171 13.15 -8.80 0.20
N ALA A 172 12.11 -9.17 0.97
CA ALA A 172 10.78 -9.38 0.42
C ALA A 172 10.15 -8.06 -0.04
N ASP A 173 10.24 -7.01 0.77
CA ASP A 173 9.76 -5.67 0.39
C ASP A 173 10.51 -5.11 -0.83
N LEU A 174 11.82 -5.32 -0.94
CA LEU A 174 12.59 -4.88 -2.12
C LEU A 174 12.20 -5.65 -3.38
N PHE A 175 11.83 -6.92 -3.25
CA PHE A 175 11.29 -7.68 -4.38
C PHE A 175 9.92 -7.12 -4.82
N ALA A 176 9.03 -6.89 -3.85
CA ALA A 176 7.73 -6.27 -4.09
C ALA A 176 7.86 -4.86 -4.67
N LEU A 177 8.88 -4.09 -4.25
CA LEU A 177 9.24 -2.80 -4.82
C LEU A 177 9.59 -2.95 -6.30
N GLY A 178 10.43 -3.91 -6.68
CA GLY A 178 10.74 -4.19 -8.08
C GLY A 178 9.49 -4.43 -8.93
N SER A 179 8.57 -5.27 -8.45
CA SER A 179 7.27 -5.50 -9.10
C SER A 179 6.38 -4.27 -9.16
N THR A 180 6.39 -3.46 -8.11
CA THR A 180 5.64 -2.20 -8.01
C THR A 180 6.18 -1.17 -9.00
N LEU A 181 7.50 -1.00 -9.08
CA LEU A 181 8.16 -0.12 -10.05
C LEU A 181 7.86 -0.53 -11.49
N TYR A 182 7.85 -1.84 -11.78
CA TYR A 182 7.38 -2.37 -13.07
C TYR A 182 5.92 -1.96 -13.33
N GLY A 183 5.04 -2.06 -12.32
CA GLY A 183 3.66 -1.62 -12.39
C GLY A 183 3.51 -0.11 -12.64
N ILE A 184 4.34 0.70 -11.98
CA ILE A 184 4.39 2.16 -12.22
C ILE A 184 4.80 2.45 -13.65
N TRP A 185 5.73 1.68 -14.23
CA TRP A 185 6.22 1.93 -15.59
C TRP A 185 5.26 1.46 -16.68
N THR A 186 4.62 0.31 -16.48
CA THR A 186 3.82 -0.36 -17.53
C THR A 186 2.31 -0.23 -17.34
N GLY A 187 1.87 0.25 -16.17
CA GLY A 187 0.46 0.27 -15.77
C GLY A 187 -0.14 -1.09 -15.42
N LYS A 188 0.66 -2.16 -15.44
CA LYS A 188 0.21 -3.54 -15.19
C LYS A 188 1.22 -4.25 -14.29
N PRO A 189 0.80 -5.11 -13.35
CA PRO A 189 1.74 -5.88 -12.56
C PRO A 189 2.50 -6.89 -13.44
N PRO A 190 3.66 -7.40 -13.00
CA PRO A 190 4.40 -8.42 -13.74
C PRO A 190 3.52 -9.61 -14.12
N TYR A 191 3.66 -10.05 -15.37
CA TYR A 191 2.96 -11.18 -16.01
C TYR A 191 1.46 -11.04 -16.24
N PHE A 192 0.86 -9.89 -15.91
CA PHE A 192 -0.57 -9.65 -16.11
C PHE A 192 -1.03 -9.93 -17.55
N VAL A 193 -0.28 -9.43 -18.55
CA VAL A 193 -0.63 -9.57 -19.98
C VAL A 193 -0.54 -11.01 -20.50
N LEU A 194 0.18 -11.89 -19.78
CA LEU A 194 0.31 -13.29 -20.15
C LEU A 194 -0.82 -14.15 -19.55
N GLY A 195 -1.67 -13.58 -18.69
CA GLY A 195 -2.78 -14.30 -18.07
C GLY A 195 -2.36 -15.51 -17.22
N LEU A 196 -1.13 -15.49 -16.70
CA LEU A 196 -0.59 -16.59 -15.90
C LEU A 196 -1.25 -16.67 -14.53
N LYS A 197 -1.42 -17.90 -14.04
CA LYS A 197 -1.88 -18.17 -12.67
C LYS A 197 -0.75 -17.92 -11.67
N ASP A 198 -1.11 -17.68 -10.42
CA ASP A 198 -0.18 -17.42 -9.31
C ASP A 198 0.93 -18.48 -9.18
N ILE A 199 0.60 -19.75 -9.39
CA ILE A 199 1.57 -20.85 -9.32
C ILE A 199 2.61 -20.80 -10.44
N GLU A 200 2.21 -20.32 -11.62
CA GLU A 200 3.08 -20.17 -12.79
C GLU A 200 4.01 -18.98 -12.61
N ILE A 201 3.47 -17.85 -12.13
CA ILE A 201 4.25 -16.65 -11.78
C ILE A 201 5.29 -17.00 -10.71
N SER A 202 4.88 -17.69 -9.64
CA SER A 202 5.77 -18.13 -8.56
C SER A 202 6.90 -19.04 -9.08
N LYS A 203 6.59 -19.93 -10.03
CA LYS A 203 7.58 -20.82 -10.66
C LYS A 203 8.59 -20.03 -11.49
N LEU A 204 8.16 -19.02 -12.24
CA LEU A 204 9.06 -18.17 -13.03
C LEU A 204 10.03 -17.41 -12.13
N PHE A 205 9.54 -16.79 -11.06
CA PHE A 205 10.38 -16.08 -10.10
C PHE A 205 11.40 -17.00 -9.42
N LYS A 206 10.99 -18.21 -8.98
CA LYS A 206 11.94 -19.22 -8.46
C LYS A 206 13.05 -19.58 -9.45
N GLN A 207 12.75 -19.53 -10.75
CA GLN A 207 13.70 -19.83 -11.82
C GLN A 207 14.53 -18.61 -12.24
N SER A 208 14.44 -17.49 -11.51
CA SER A 208 15.07 -16.19 -11.87
C SER A 208 14.69 -15.73 -13.29
N ARG A 209 13.50 -16.11 -13.76
CA ARG A 209 12.94 -15.63 -15.02
C ARG A 209 12.11 -14.41 -14.72
N TYR A 210 12.48 -13.28 -15.33
CA TYR A 210 11.79 -11.99 -15.21
C TYR A 210 11.32 -11.54 -16.59
N LEU A 211 10.40 -10.58 -16.65
CA LEU A 211 9.99 -10.00 -17.92
C LEU A 211 11.13 -9.19 -18.53
N GLU A 212 11.48 -9.49 -19.78
CA GLU A 212 12.37 -8.65 -20.57
C GLU A 212 11.60 -7.45 -21.12
N ASN A 213 12.13 -6.24 -20.94
CA ASN A 213 11.59 -5.04 -21.57
C ASN A 213 11.83 -5.12 -23.08
N LYS A 214 10.86 -5.67 -23.83
CA LYS A 214 10.89 -5.72 -25.29
C LYS A 214 10.79 -4.33 -25.94
N ASP A 215 10.40 -3.30 -25.18
CA ASP A 215 10.23 -1.92 -25.66
C ASP A 215 11.49 -1.04 -25.58
N SER A 216 12.64 -1.58 -25.14
CA SER A 216 13.91 -0.83 -25.12
C SER A 216 14.53 -0.60 -26.52
N ARG A 217 13.84 -0.96 -27.61
CA ARG A 217 14.29 -0.77 -29.00
C ARG A 217 13.46 0.24 -29.81
N ALA A 218 12.53 0.96 -29.20
CA ALA A 218 11.70 1.92 -29.93
C ALA A 218 12.25 3.35 -30.01
N ASP A 219 13.30 3.70 -29.23
CA ASP A 219 13.96 5.01 -29.30
C ASP A 219 15.48 4.85 -29.44
N ARG A 220 15.95 4.63 -30.67
CA ARG A 220 17.30 4.99 -31.14
C ARG A 220 17.24 5.38 -32.60
#